data_AF-A0A9P0QBC0-F1
#
_entry.id   AF-A0A9P0QBC0-F1
#
_cell.length_a   1.000
_cell.length_b   1.000
_cell.length_c   1.000
_cell.angle_alpha   90.00
_cell.angle_beta   90.00
_cell.angle_gamma   90.00
#
_symmetry.space_group_name_H-M   'P 1'
#
loop_
_entity.id
_entity.type
_entity.pdbx_description
1 polymer ?
#
loop_
_entity_poly.entity_id
_entity_poly.type
_entity_poly.pdbx_seq_one_letter_code
_entity_poly.pdbx_strand_id
1 'polypeptide(L)'
;MNQPTMNIHGHNEVAAIFSRYASNVKLKTITAVHPKVSEHMAMATNFVTLGELWSSHVEMEEEDEAIFSRIKVLIENHLPDGWRDWKVIDWKKEDLFGKKIDHKVLNKIRFALPTLELVKAFYPEATSVGEKTYRNIKLRLLDWNLCRALIMSPRQVACQLRGSMAQAELFNKAVEPLKHTMRSRELTSEV
;
A
#
# COMPACT_ATOMS: atom_id res chain seq x y z
N MET A 1 -15.50 16.12 -48.87
CA MET A 1 -16.01 16.22 -47.48
C MET A 1 -15.15 15.28 -46.66
N ASN A 2 -14.11 15.80 -46.01
CA ASN A 2 -13.10 15.01 -45.30
C ASN A 2 -13.38 15.06 -43.81
N GLN A 3 -13.63 13.90 -43.20
CA GLN A 3 -13.58 13.73 -41.74
C GLN A 3 -12.15 13.34 -41.34
N PRO A 4 -11.55 13.98 -40.32
CA PRO A 4 -10.31 13.50 -39.74
C PRO A 4 -10.60 12.54 -38.58
N THR A 5 -10.01 11.34 -38.67
CA THR A 5 -9.83 10.39 -37.58
C THR A 5 -8.84 10.96 -36.56
N MET A 6 -9.27 11.21 -35.31
CA MET A 6 -8.34 11.49 -34.21
C MET A 6 -8.01 10.22 -33.42
N ASN A 7 -6.70 10.00 -33.40
CA ASN A 7 -5.93 8.93 -32.78
C ASN A 7 -6.08 8.93 -31.26
N ILE A 8 -6.27 7.75 -30.68
CA ILE A 8 -6.16 7.49 -29.25
C ILE A 8 -4.70 7.09 -29.00
N HIS A 9 -3.91 7.97 -28.37
CA HIS A 9 -2.60 7.62 -27.82
C HIS A 9 -2.28 8.51 -26.62
N GLY A 10 -2.46 7.98 -25.41
CA GLY A 10 -2.19 8.71 -24.18
C GLY A 10 -2.07 7.83 -22.93
N HIS A 11 -1.64 6.57 -23.07
CA HIS A 11 -1.64 5.60 -21.96
C HIS A 11 -0.33 4.78 -21.86
N ASN A 12 0.84 5.38 -22.15
CA ASN A 12 2.09 4.60 -22.08
C ASN A 12 3.35 5.32 -21.55
N GLU A 13 3.25 6.52 -20.97
CA GLU A 13 4.44 7.21 -20.45
C GLU A 13 4.77 6.93 -18.97
N VAL A 14 3.81 6.50 -18.16
CA VAL A 14 4.05 6.33 -16.72
C VAL A 14 4.82 5.02 -16.42
N ALA A 15 4.56 3.96 -17.18
CA ALA A 15 5.26 2.67 -17.04
C ALA A 15 6.75 2.75 -17.44
N ALA A 16 7.08 3.60 -18.42
CA ALA A 16 8.44 3.74 -18.92
C ALA A 16 9.39 4.43 -17.92
N ILE A 17 8.87 5.28 -17.03
CA ILE A 17 9.68 5.99 -16.02
C ILE A 17 10.17 5.03 -14.92
N PHE A 18 9.38 4.02 -14.56
CA PHE A 18 9.74 3.05 -13.51
C PHE A 18 10.86 2.09 -13.95
N SER A 19 10.86 1.66 -15.22
CA SER A 19 11.84 0.69 -15.73
C SER A 19 13.25 1.30 -15.87
N ARG A 20 13.36 2.60 -16.20
CA ARG A 20 14.66 3.22 -16.52
C ARG A 20 15.51 3.62 -15.30
N TYR A 21 14.90 3.79 -14.13
CA TYR A 21 15.60 4.22 -12.91
C TYR A 21 16.09 3.08 -12.02
N ALA A 22 15.62 1.85 -12.23
CA ALA A 22 16.05 0.68 -11.45
C ALA A 22 17.50 0.23 -11.74
N SER A 23 18.14 0.77 -12.78
CA SER A 23 19.45 0.30 -13.27
C SER A 23 20.67 1.10 -12.78
N ASN A 24 20.52 2.11 -11.92
CA ASN A 24 21.63 3.03 -11.59
C ASN A 24 21.86 3.30 -10.10
N VAL A 25 21.87 2.26 -9.25
CA VAL A 25 22.43 2.37 -7.90
C VAL A 25 23.68 1.50 -7.80
N LYS A 26 24.83 2.06 -8.20
CA LYS A 26 26.15 1.52 -7.87
C LYS A 26 26.44 1.83 -6.40
N LEU A 27 26.46 0.80 -5.56
CA LEU A 27 26.92 0.86 -4.18
C LEU A 27 28.40 1.25 -4.14
N LYS A 28 28.71 2.38 -3.49
CA LYS A 28 30.08 2.71 -3.05
C LYS A 28 30.20 2.36 -1.56
N THR A 29 31.01 1.36 -1.26
CA THR A 29 31.46 0.99 0.07
C THR A 29 32.33 2.11 0.64
N ILE A 30 31.97 2.63 1.82
CA ILE A 30 32.85 3.52 2.61
C ILE A 30 33.21 2.79 3.90
N THR A 31 34.52 2.64 4.10
CA THR A 31 35.16 1.96 5.22
C THR A 31 35.32 2.90 6.41
N ALA A 32 34.86 2.43 7.57
CA ALA A 32 35.31 2.64 8.96
C ALA A 32 35.86 4.02 9.44
N VAL A 33 35.15 4.61 10.42
CA VAL A 33 35.74 5.17 11.66
C VAL A 33 34.77 4.90 12.84
N HIS A 34 35.24 4.21 13.89
CA HIS A 34 34.55 3.89 15.15
C HIS A 34 34.88 4.94 16.25
N PRO A 35 34.30 4.92 17.47
CA PRO A 35 32.87 4.79 17.83
C PRO A 35 32.43 5.74 18.97
N LYS A 36 31.15 6.12 18.97
CA LYS A 36 30.27 6.13 20.17
C LYS A 36 28.89 6.64 19.77
N VAL A 37 27.88 6.06 20.40
CA VAL A 37 26.46 6.40 20.40
C VAL A 37 25.59 5.58 19.43
N SER A 38 24.79 4.71 20.08
CA SER A 38 23.57 4.02 19.64
C SER A 38 23.70 2.96 18.55
N GLU A 39 23.93 1.72 19.00
CA GLU A 39 23.48 0.51 18.33
C GLU A 39 21.95 0.52 18.17
N HIS A 40 21.45 1.11 17.08
CA HIS A 40 20.23 0.62 16.45
C HIS A 40 20.65 -0.17 15.23
N MET A 41 20.48 -1.49 15.33
CA MET A 41 20.74 -2.51 14.31
C MET A 41 20.46 -2.00 12.90
N ALA A 42 21.46 -2.08 12.02
CA ALA A 42 21.23 -2.18 10.59
C ALA A 42 20.49 -3.50 10.33
N MET A 43 19.18 -3.51 10.52
CA MET A 43 18.35 -4.62 10.07
C MET A 43 18.46 -4.66 8.56
N ALA A 44 18.94 -5.79 8.02
CA ALA A 44 18.93 -6.07 6.60
C ALA A 44 17.52 -5.76 6.07
N THR A 45 17.41 -4.66 5.33
CA THR A 45 16.14 -4.16 4.85
C THR A 45 15.72 -5.04 3.70
N ASN A 46 14.87 -6.03 3.97
CA ASN A 46 14.38 -6.97 2.96
C ASN A 46 13.35 -6.26 2.08
N PHE A 47 13.84 -5.68 0.99
CA PHE A 47 12.99 -5.20 -0.08
C PHE A 47 12.36 -6.39 -0.79
N VAL A 48 11.05 -6.35 -0.90
CA VAL A 48 10.23 -7.30 -1.67
C VAL A 48 9.33 -6.51 -2.62
N THR A 49 8.77 -7.20 -3.59
CA THR A 49 7.77 -6.66 -4.51
C THR A 49 6.36 -6.97 -4.01
N LEU A 50 5.36 -6.17 -4.39
CA LEU A 50 3.97 -6.52 -4.11
C LEU A 50 3.54 -7.84 -4.75
N GLY A 51 4.14 -8.23 -5.88
CA GLY A 51 3.91 -9.53 -6.53
C GLY A 51 4.42 -10.71 -5.71
N GLU A 52 5.55 -10.56 -5.01
CA GLU A 52 6.05 -11.57 -4.06
C GLU A 52 5.11 -11.67 -2.85
N LEU A 53 4.67 -10.55 -2.27
CA LEU A 53 3.71 -10.54 -1.17
C LEU A 53 2.35 -11.14 -1.59
N TRP A 54 1.93 -10.89 -2.83
CA TRP A 54 0.70 -11.46 -3.40
C TRP A 54 0.75 -12.98 -3.49
N SER A 55 1.91 -13.51 -3.89
CA SER A 55 2.14 -14.94 -4.08
C SER A 55 2.52 -15.65 -2.79
N SER A 56 2.84 -14.89 -1.73
CA SER A 56 3.14 -15.47 -0.42
C SER A 56 1.92 -16.22 0.11
N HIS A 57 2.17 -17.47 0.51
CA HIS A 57 1.17 -18.27 1.22
C HIS A 57 1.19 -17.85 2.68
N VAL A 58 0.03 -17.46 3.19
CA VAL A 58 -0.18 -17.17 4.61
C VAL A 58 -1.23 -18.15 5.08
N GLU A 59 -0.89 -18.98 6.07
CA GLU A 59 -1.87 -19.83 6.73
C GLU A 59 -2.88 -18.93 7.44
N MET A 60 -4.15 -19.07 7.09
CA MET A 60 -5.25 -18.22 7.55
C MET A 60 -6.46 -19.10 7.86
N GLU A 61 -7.32 -18.62 8.76
CA GLU A 61 -8.62 -19.25 8.96
C GLU A 61 -9.48 -19.13 7.69
N GLU A 62 -10.41 -20.06 7.48
CA GLU A 62 -11.24 -20.11 6.26
C GLU A 62 -12.01 -18.79 6.00
N GLU A 63 -12.52 -18.16 7.05
CA GLU A 63 -13.19 -16.85 6.94
C GLU A 63 -12.22 -15.76 6.47
N ASP A 64 -11.02 -15.75 7.03
CA ASP A 64 -9.97 -14.79 6.71
C ASP A 64 -9.49 -14.98 5.26
N GLU A 65 -9.34 -16.22 4.80
CA GLU A 65 -8.96 -16.55 3.42
C GLU A 65 -10.01 -16.05 2.42
N ALA A 66 -11.30 -16.22 2.73
CA ALA A 66 -12.39 -15.72 1.88
C ALA A 66 -12.38 -14.19 1.79
N ILE A 67 -12.17 -13.49 2.91
CA ILE A 67 -12.07 -12.02 2.93
C ILE A 67 -10.83 -11.55 2.17
N PHE A 68 -9.68 -12.19 2.41
CA PHE A 68 -8.43 -11.84 1.75
C PHE A 68 -8.49 -12.06 0.24
N SER A 69 -9.16 -13.12 -0.21
CA SER A 69 -9.41 -13.38 -1.63
C SER A 69 -10.24 -12.27 -2.29
N ARG A 70 -11.29 -11.77 -1.61
CA ARG A 70 -12.05 -10.61 -2.11
C ARG A 70 -11.17 -9.36 -2.20
N ILE A 71 -10.32 -9.14 -1.21
CA ILE A 71 -9.38 -8.00 -1.21
C ILE A 71 -8.36 -8.13 -2.36
N LYS A 72 -7.86 -9.34 -2.64
CA LYS A 72 -7.00 -9.61 -3.79
C LYS A 72 -7.68 -9.18 -5.10
N VAL A 73 -8.94 -9.54 -5.29
CA VAL A 73 -9.74 -9.08 -6.44
C VAL A 73 -9.85 -7.55 -6.48
N LEU A 74 -10.04 -6.88 -5.33
CA LEU A 74 -10.07 -5.42 -5.28
C LEU A 74 -8.74 -4.79 -5.69
N ILE A 75 -7.62 -5.37 -5.26
CA ILE A 75 -6.26 -4.94 -5.62
C ILE A 75 -6.08 -5.04 -7.14
N GLU A 76 -6.42 -6.19 -7.75
CA GLU A 76 -6.31 -6.38 -9.20
C GLU A 76 -7.19 -5.40 -9.99
N ASN A 77 -8.41 -5.14 -9.52
CA ASN A 77 -9.35 -4.29 -10.24
C ASN A 77 -9.05 -2.79 -10.14
N HIS A 78 -8.33 -2.35 -9.10
CA HIS A 78 -8.14 -0.93 -8.82
C HIS A 78 -6.70 -0.46 -8.96
N LEU A 79 -5.70 -1.30 -8.67
CA LEU A 79 -4.32 -0.85 -8.79
C LEU A 79 -3.91 -0.72 -10.27
N PRO A 80 -3.10 0.29 -10.61
CA PRO A 80 -2.65 0.51 -11.98
C PRO A 80 -1.68 -0.60 -12.43
N ASP A 81 -1.54 -0.75 -13.74
CA ASP A 81 -0.61 -1.72 -14.32
C ASP A 81 0.82 -1.56 -13.76
N GLY A 82 1.50 -2.69 -13.58
CA GLY A 82 2.85 -2.73 -12.99
C GLY A 82 2.87 -2.61 -11.46
N TRP A 83 1.71 -2.61 -10.78
CA TRP A 83 1.68 -2.56 -9.31
C TRP A 83 2.41 -3.73 -8.64
N ARG A 84 2.46 -4.89 -9.29
CA ARG A 84 3.17 -6.08 -8.78
C ARG A 84 4.68 -5.83 -8.63
N ASP A 85 5.25 -4.95 -9.43
CA ASP A 85 6.69 -4.63 -9.41
C ASP A 85 7.05 -3.57 -8.35
N TRP A 86 6.06 -3.01 -7.66
CA TRP A 86 6.30 -1.99 -6.65
C TRP A 86 7.09 -2.56 -5.48
N LYS A 87 8.26 -1.98 -5.25
CA LYS A 87 9.15 -2.36 -4.15
C LYS A 87 8.67 -1.77 -2.84
N VAL A 88 8.61 -2.62 -1.83
CA VAL A 88 8.22 -2.32 -0.47
C VAL A 88 9.16 -3.02 0.50
N ILE A 89 9.22 -2.54 1.72
CA ILE A 89 9.89 -3.24 2.81
C ILE A 89 8.83 -4.05 3.54
N ASP A 90 9.03 -5.36 3.67
CA ASP A 90 8.12 -6.22 4.42
C ASP A 90 8.33 -6.02 5.92
N TRP A 91 7.73 -4.96 6.45
CA TRP A 91 7.72 -4.70 7.86
C TRP A 91 6.63 -5.50 8.57
N LYS A 92 6.98 -6.03 9.74
CA LYS A 92 5.99 -6.58 10.67
C LYS A 92 5.15 -5.44 11.27
N LYS A 93 3.95 -5.78 11.70
CA LYS A 93 3.01 -4.84 12.32
C LYS A 93 3.61 -4.18 13.56
N GLU A 94 4.32 -4.96 14.38
CA GLU A 94 4.95 -4.51 15.61
C GLU A 94 6.13 -3.57 15.37
N ASP A 95 6.83 -3.73 14.24
CA ASP A 95 7.96 -2.87 13.88
C ASP A 95 7.48 -1.51 13.35
N LEU A 96 6.34 -1.47 12.65
CA LEU A 96 5.74 -0.23 12.13
C LEU A 96 5.04 0.59 13.21
N PHE A 97 4.31 -0.08 14.12
CA PHE A 97 3.38 0.59 15.03
C PHE A 97 3.70 0.36 16.51
N GLY A 98 4.68 -0.47 16.83
CA GLY A 98 4.95 -0.93 18.19
C GLY A 98 3.97 -2.02 18.66
N LYS A 99 4.13 -2.46 19.91
CA LYS A 99 3.27 -3.49 20.54
C LYS A 99 1.80 -3.11 20.63
N LYS A 100 1.49 -1.81 20.61
CA LYS A 100 0.11 -1.29 20.68
C LYS A 100 -0.03 -0.11 19.72
N ILE A 101 -0.98 -0.23 18.80
CA ILE A 101 -1.26 0.80 17.81
C ILE A 101 -2.05 1.94 18.47
N ASP A 102 -1.51 3.16 18.43
CA ASP A 102 -2.24 4.35 18.87
C ASP A 102 -3.46 4.60 17.98
N HIS A 103 -4.61 4.85 18.59
CA HIS A 103 -5.86 5.18 17.91
C HIS A 103 -5.70 6.40 16.99
N LYS A 104 -4.86 7.38 17.37
CA LYS A 104 -4.56 8.56 16.53
C LYS A 104 -3.87 8.16 15.22
N VAL A 105 -2.99 7.18 15.27
CA VAL A 105 -2.30 6.65 14.08
C VAL A 105 -3.27 5.81 13.26
N LEU A 106 -4.00 4.88 13.89
CA LEU A 106 -5.01 4.04 13.25
C LEU A 106 -6.07 4.86 12.48
N ASN A 107 -6.50 5.98 13.05
CA ASN A 107 -7.46 6.88 12.41
C ASN A 107 -6.89 7.57 11.17
N LYS A 108 -5.58 7.82 11.14
CA LYS A 108 -4.86 8.40 9.99
C LYS A 108 -4.48 7.38 8.92
N ILE A 109 -4.55 6.08 9.23
CA ILE A 109 -4.26 5.03 8.25
C ILE A 109 -5.24 5.14 7.07
N ARG A 110 -4.70 5.17 5.87
CA ARG A 110 -5.44 5.07 4.60
C ARG A 110 -4.74 4.04 3.72
N PHE A 111 -5.53 3.20 3.08
CA PHE A 111 -5.05 2.18 2.16
C PHE A 111 -5.24 2.66 0.72
N ALA A 112 -4.41 2.15 -0.18
CA ALA A 112 -4.58 2.28 -1.62
C ALA A 112 -5.70 1.37 -2.16
N LEU A 113 -6.84 1.32 -1.46
CA LEU A 113 -8.05 0.62 -1.89
C LEU A 113 -9.30 1.47 -1.63
N PRO A 114 -10.35 1.38 -2.49
CA PRO A 114 -11.60 2.09 -2.26
C PRO A 114 -12.25 1.68 -0.94
N THR A 115 -12.65 2.67 -0.14
CA THR A 115 -13.12 2.42 1.24
C THR A 115 -14.41 1.60 1.28
N LEU A 116 -15.37 1.89 0.39
CA LEU A 116 -16.66 1.19 0.34
C LEU A 116 -16.49 -0.26 -0.11
N GLU A 117 -15.69 -0.49 -1.14
CA GLU A 117 -15.42 -1.84 -1.64
C GLU A 117 -14.64 -2.67 -0.61
N LEU A 118 -13.69 -2.04 0.08
CA LEU A 118 -12.99 -2.66 1.21
C LEU A 118 -13.95 -3.07 2.33
N VAL A 119 -14.94 -2.23 2.65
CA VAL A 119 -15.99 -2.58 3.61
C VAL A 119 -16.81 -3.78 3.13
N LYS A 120 -17.24 -3.78 1.87
CA LYS A 120 -18.03 -4.86 1.27
C LYS A 120 -17.27 -6.19 1.24
N ALA A 121 -15.94 -6.16 1.16
CA ALA A 121 -15.14 -7.37 1.27
C ALA A 121 -15.36 -8.10 2.61
N PHE A 122 -15.54 -7.36 3.71
CA PHE A 122 -15.85 -7.91 5.04
C PHE A 122 -17.35 -8.14 5.24
N TYR A 123 -18.18 -7.19 4.78
CA TYR A 123 -19.63 -7.20 4.96
C TYR A 123 -20.33 -6.90 3.62
N PRO A 124 -20.64 -7.92 2.81
CA PRO A 124 -21.12 -7.74 1.44
C PRO A 124 -22.35 -6.81 1.30
N GLU A 125 -23.27 -6.89 2.28
CA GLU A 125 -24.51 -6.12 2.30
C GLU A 125 -24.36 -4.72 2.93
N ALA A 126 -23.17 -4.35 3.42
CA ALA A 126 -22.97 -3.09 4.10
C ALA A 126 -22.84 -1.92 3.12
N THR A 127 -23.75 -0.95 3.24
CA THR A 127 -23.67 0.34 2.54
C THR A 127 -22.89 1.39 3.33
N SER A 128 -22.82 1.23 4.65
CA SER A 128 -22.05 2.08 5.55
C SER A 128 -21.52 1.27 6.74
N VAL A 129 -20.52 1.82 7.46
CA VAL A 129 -20.00 1.19 8.68
C VAL A 129 -19.85 2.20 9.80
N GLY A 130 -20.06 1.72 11.03
CA GLY A 130 -19.68 2.44 12.23
C GLY A 130 -18.17 2.59 12.36
N GLU A 131 -17.72 3.64 13.05
CA GLU A 131 -16.29 3.91 13.25
C GLU A 131 -15.55 2.77 13.96
N LYS A 132 -16.19 2.16 14.96
CA LYS A 132 -15.65 1.00 15.70
C LYS A 132 -15.42 -0.19 14.76
N THR A 133 -16.39 -0.50 13.91
CA THR A 133 -16.29 -1.57 12.92
C THR A 133 -15.19 -1.29 11.91
N TYR A 134 -15.10 -0.06 11.40
CA TYR A 134 -14.04 0.31 10.47
C TYR A 134 -12.65 0.22 11.11
N ARG A 135 -12.51 0.61 12.38
CA ARG A 135 -11.25 0.43 13.12
C ARG A 135 -10.86 -1.05 13.22
N ASN A 136 -11.80 -1.94 13.48
CA ASN A 136 -11.55 -3.38 13.51
C ASN A 136 -11.12 -3.92 12.14
N ILE A 137 -11.78 -3.48 11.05
CA ILE A 137 -11.38 -3.80 9.68
C ILE A 137 -9.92 -3.40 9.44
N LYS A 138 -9.53 -2.17 9.79
CA LYS A 138 -8.14 -1.73 9.65
C LYS A 138 -7.18 -2.61 10.44
N LEU A 139 -7.50 -2.96 11.69
CA LEU A 139 -6.64 -3.79 12.51
C LEU A 139 -6.41 -5.17 11.89
N ARG A 140 -7.46 -5.77 11.33
CA ARG A 140 -7.42 -7.07 10.64
C ARG A 140 -6.58 -6.98 9.35
N LEU A 141 -6.75 -5.91 8.57
CA LEU A 141 -5.91 -5.64 7.39
C LEU A 141 -4.42 -5.48 7.73
N LEU A 142 -4.09 -4.95 8.90
CA LEU A 142 -2.71 -4.80 9.33
C LEU A 142 -2.03 -6.13 9.67
N ASP A 143 -2.78 -7.23 9.79
CA ASP A 143 -2.20 -8.56 10.02
C ASP A 143 -1.65 -9.18 8.73
N TRP A 144 -2.14 -8.72 7.56
CA TRP A 144 -1.66 -9.19 6.25
C TRP A 144 -0.56 -8.29 5.67
N ASN A 145 0.58 -8.88 5.34
CA ASN A 145 1.74 -8.20 4.76
C ASN A 145 1.40 -7.40 3.49
N LEU A 146 0.63 -8.01 2.57
CA LEU A 146 0.17 -7.37 1.35
C LEU A 146 -0.65 -6.11 1.64
N CYS A 147 -1.54 -6.17 2.64
CA CYS A 147 -2.39 -5.03 2.99
C CYS A 147 -1.61 -3.93 3.73
N ARG A 148 -0.66 -4.29 4.60
CA ARG A 148 0.29 -3.33 5.19
C ARG A 148 1.06 -2.58 4.10
N ALA A 149 1.50 -3.31 3.07
CA ALA A 149 2.24 -2.71 1.97
C ALA A 149 1.41 -1.70 1.16
N LEU A 150 0.07 -1.69 1.25
CA LEU A 150 -0.81 -0.75 0.55
C LEU A 150 -1.11 0.53 1.34
N ILE A 151 -0.50 0.75 2.50
CA ILE A 151 -0.72 1.95 3.29
C ILE A 151 -0.10 3.19 2.61
N MET A 152 -0.93 4.21 2.37
CA MET A 152 -0.53 5.50 1.76
C MET A 152 -0.36 6.63 2.79
N SER A 153 -1.01 6.51 3.94
CA SER A 153 -1.03 7.49 5.02
C SER A 153 -1.06 6.75 6.35
N PRO A 154 -0.44 7.26 7.44
CA PRO A 154 0.29 8.53 7.52
C PRO A 154 1.64 8.52 6.79
N ARG A 155 2.14 9.70 6.40
CA ARG A 155 3.36 9.86 5.58
C ARG A 155 4.56 9.13 6.17
N GLN A 156 4.73 9.17 7.50
CA GLN A 156 5.83 8.49 8.19
C GLN A 156 5.83 6.98 7.91
N VAL A 157 4.66 6.34 8.05
CA VAL A 157 4.49 4.90 7.82
C VAL A 157 4.67 4.56 6.35
N ALA A 158 4.11 5.36 5.44
CA ALA A 158 4.30 5.16 4.00
C ALA A 158 5.78 5.27 3.59
N CYS A 159 6.55 6.21 4.17
CA CYS A 159 7.99 6.33 3.92
C CYS A 159 8.75 5.11 4.44
N GLN A 160 8.41 4.60 5.63
CA GLN A 160 9.03 3.40 6.19
C GLN A 160 8.76 2.17 5.32
N LEU A 161 7.53 1.97 4.85
CA LEU A 161 7.15 0.87 3.97
C LEU A 161 7.79 0.92 2.58
N ARG A 162 8.27 2.09 2.15
CA ARG A 162 8.89 2.28 0.84
C ARG A 162 10.39 2.45 0.91
N GLY A 163 10.97 2.63 2.10
CA GLY A 163 12.39 2.86 2.32
C GLY A 163 12.83 4.31 2.08
N SER A 164 12.04 5.11 1.37
CA SER A 164 12.34 6.53 1.14
C SER A 164 11.09 7.37 0.93
N MET A 165 11.24 8.67 1.19
CA MET A 165 10.20 9.67 0.93
C MET A 165 9.87 9.79 -0.56
N ALA A 166 10.89 9.75 -1.43
CA ALA A 166 10.70 9.81 -2.87
C ALA A 166 9.87 8.64 -3.40
N GLN A 167 10.13 7.42 -2.93
CA GLN A 167 9.34 6.25 -3.33
C GLN A 167 7.91 6.29 -2.79
N ALA A 168 7.70 6.79 -1.56
CA ALA A 168 6.36 7.01 -1.03
C ALA A 168 5.55 8.04 -1.84
N GLU A 169 6.20 9.10 -2.30
CA GLU A 169 5.56 10.10 -3.18
C GLU A 169 5.22 9.54 -4.55
N LEU A 170 6.13 8.75 -5.15
CA LEU A 170 5.86 8.05 -6.41
C LEU A 170 4.67 7.09 -6.30
N PHE A 171 4.63 6.30 -5.22
CA PHE A 171 3.49 5.43 -4.93
C PHE A 171 2.19 6.24 -4.81
N ASN A 172 2.21 7.32 -4.02
CA ASN A 172 1.04 8.19 -3.84
C ASN A 172 0.57 8.88 -5.12
N LYS A 173 1.48 9.18 -6.05
CA LYS A 173 1.15 9.68 -7.39
C LYS A 173 0.56 8.58 -8.27
N ALA A 174 1.07 7.35 -8.20
CA ALA A 174 0.54 6.24 -8.98
C ALA A 174 -0.90 5.88 -8.59
N VAL A 175 -1.23 5.98 -7.29
CA VAL A 175 -2.59 5.74 -6.78
C VAL A 175 -3.45 7.01 -6.72
N GLU A 176 -2.92 8.15 -7.16
CA GLU A 176 -3.63 9.44 -7.19
C GLU A 176 -4.97 9.40 -7.95
N PRO A 177 -5.07 8.75 -9.13
CA PRO A 177 -6.33 8.64 -9.84
C PRO A 177 -7.44 7.99 -9.00
N LEU A 178 -7.06 7.15 -8.03
CA LEU A 178 -7.98 6.42 -7.18
C LEU A 178 -8.31 7.15 -5.87
N LYS A 179 -7.62 8.24 -5.53
CA LYS A 179 -7.84 8.96 -4.25
C LYS A 179 -9.29 9.36 -4.02
N HIS A 180 -10.04 9.66 -5.09
CA HIS A 180 -11.44 10.06 -5.02
C HIS A 180 -12.39 8.93 -4.57
N THR A 181 -12.00 7.66 -4.72
CA THR A 181 -12.74 6.48 -4.22
C THR A 181 -12.23 6.00 -2.86
N MET A 182 -11.04 6.46 -2.46
CA MET A 182 -10.36 6.15 -1.19
C MET A 182 -10.75 7.12 -0.05
N ARG A 183 -11.94 7.72 -0.13
CA ARG A 183 -12.41 8.77 0.80
C ARG A 183 -12.42 8.30 2.26
N SER A 184 -12.25 9.26 3.16
CA SER A 184 -12.55 9.10 4.59
C SER A 184 -14.01 8.70 4.75
N ARG A 185 -14.31 7.83 5.72
CA ARG A 185 -15.66 7.35 6.07
C ARG A 185 -16.71 8.46 6.15
N GLU A 186 -16.31 9.67 6.55
CA GLU A 186 -17.19 10.84 6.73
C GLU A 186 -17.94 11.23 5.45
N LEU A 187 -17.36 10.99 4.26
CA LEU A 187 -18.00 11.32 2.98
C LEU A 187 -18.84 10.17 2.40
N THR A 188 -18.72 8.96 2.95
CA THR A 188 -19.55 7.80 2.54
C THR A 188 -20.83 7.67 3.38
N SER A 189 -20.97 8.48 4.44
CA SER A 189 -22.20 8.60 5.24
C SER A 189 -23.20 9.63 4.70
N GLU A 190 -22.89 10.33 3.60
CA GLU A 190 -23.85 11.21 2.90
C GLU A 190 -24.57 10.43 1.79
N VAL A 191 -25.37 9.43 2.17
CA VAL A 191 -26.45 8.89 1.32
C VAL A 191 -27.65 8.58 2.20
#